data_AF-A0A3N8QS78-F1
#
_entry.id   AF-A0A3N8QS78-F1
#
_cell.length_a   1.000
_cell.length_b   1.000
_cell.length_c   1.000
_cell.angle_alpha   90.00
_cell.angle_beta   90.00
_cell.angle_gamma   90.00
#
_symmetry.space_group_name_H-M   'P 1'
#
loop_
_entity.id
_entity.type
_entity.pdbx_description
1 polymer ?
#
loop_
_entity_poly.entity_id
_entity_poly.type
_entity_poly.pdbx_seq_one_letter_code
_entity_poly.pdbx_strand_id
1 'polypeptide(L)'
;MMRYANARAEAMRDESVSADAHRDSPALQRIYDALDAAPSAIVDRPVALDRELTAATFGLRRRREDRIYADVPLTALVGLFHRTWAPDATTWRSLLDGLHGRGWGSETQAYFESEIGDSHFPAPAAAYPLILRAYGGAVVCVNGMHRFVAGVCWLAAQQGVEAQMRKVELQVYDVKRAAVTVMVEAQGRGETVYAAFNANCETVS
;
A
#
# COMPACT_ATOMS: atom_id res chain seq x y z
N MET A 1 26.54 44.77 -8.87
CA MET A 1 25.33 43.94 -8.65
C MET A 1 25.03 43.11 -9.91
N MET A 2 25.97 42.27 -10.35
CA MET A 2 25.85 41.51 -11.61
C MET A 2 26.87 40.36 -11.69
N ARG A 3 26.98 39.54 -10.63
CA ARG A 3 27.82 38.32 -10.61
C ARG A 3 27.20 37.13 -9.86
N TYR A 4 25.92 37.20 -9.48
CA TYR A 4 25.21 36.12 -8.78
C TYR A 4 24.19 35.36 -9.64
N ALA A 5 24.01 35.74 -10.90
CA ALA A 5 23.02 35.12 -11.79
C ALA A 5 23.58 33.98 -12.67
N ASN A 6 24.90 33.86 -12.83
CA ASN A 6 25.49 32.88 -13.77
C ASN A 6 25.81 31.51 -13.16
N ALA A 7 25.88 31.37 -11.83
CA ALA A 7 26.15 30.06 -11.20
C ALA A 7 24.91 29.15 -11.13
N ARG A 8 23.71 29.69 -11.40
CA ARG A 8 22.44 28.95 -11.28
C ARG A 8 21.96 28.36 -12.62
N ALA A 9 22.58 28.77 -13.73
CA ALA A 9 22.22 28.30 -15.08
C ALA A 9 23.06 27.10 -15.55
N GLU A 10 24.25 26.88 -14.98
CA GLU A 10 25.09 25.70 -15.27
C GLU A 10 24.73 24.47 -14.42
N ALA A 11 23.96 24.65 -13.35
CA ALA A 11 23.46 23.54 -12.52
C ALA A 11 22.15 22.90 -13.04
N MET A 12 21.59 23.38 -14.16
CA MET A 12 20.34 22.88 -14.75
C MET A 12 20.56 22.16 -16.11
N ARG A 13 21.76 21.64 -16.36
CA ARG A 13 22.08 20.83 -17.55
C ARG A 13 22.72 19.49 -17.19
N ASP A 14 22.20 18.82 -16.17
CA ASP A 14 22.56 17.42 -15.93
C ASP A 14 21.44 16.61 -15.24
N GLU A 15 20.20 16.84 -15.66
CA GLU A 15 19.05 16.00 -15.28
C GLU A 15 18.36 15.43 -16.52
N SER A 16 19.14 14.88 -17.46
CA SER A 16 18.70 13.69 -18.17
C SER A 16 19.14 12.48 -17.36
N VAL A 17 18.52 12.30 -16.18
CA VAL A 17 18.64 11.07 -15.44
C VAL A 17 17.95 10.00 -16.29
N SER A 18 18.78 9.17 -16.92
CA SER A 18 18.35 7.97 -17.64
C SER A 18 17.42 7.16 -16.75
N ALA A 19 16.37 6.59 -17.35
CA ALA A 19 15.45 5.65 -16.70
C ALA A 19 16.17 4.44 -16.05
N ASP A 20 17.46 4.23 -16.34
CA ASP A 20 18.29 3.17 -15.78
C ASP A 20 18.86 3.47 -14.37
N ALA A 21 18.90 4.72 -13.90
CA ALA A 21 19.48 5.06 -12.59
C ALA A 21 18.56 4.74 -11.39
N HIS A 22 17.36 4.19 -11.64
CA HIS A 22 16.33 3.95 -10.62
C HIS A 22 16.37 2.54 -10.01
N ARG A 23 17.34 1.69 -10.40
CA ARG A 23 17.50 0.28 -9.98
C ARG A 23 18.69 0.02 -9.04
N ASP A 24 19.20 1.05 -8.36
CA ASP A 24 20.42 0.95 -7.54
C ASP A 24 20.31 0.09 -6.26
N SER A 25 19.18 -0.59 -6.04
CA SER A 25 19.04 -1.57 -4.96
C SER A 25 19.03 -3.00 -5.51
N PRO A 26 20.05 -3.81 -5.17
CA PRO A 26 20.03 -5.24 -5.45
C PRO A 26 18.80 -5.95 -4.87
N ALA A 27 18.28 -5.45 -3.75
CA ALA A 27 17.07 -5.99 -3.14
C ALA A 27 15.82 -5.67 -3.97
N LEU A 28 15.67 -4.44 -4.43
CA LEU A 28 14.55 -4.07 -5.30
C LEU A 28 14.62 -4.83 -6.64
N GLN A 29 15.82 -5.00 -7.21
CA GLN A 29 16.00 -5.76 -8.44
C GLN A 29 15.52 -7.21 -8.29
N ARG A 30 15.86 -7.89 -7.18
CA ARG A 30 15.34 -9.25 -6.91
C ARG A 30 13.81 -9.31 -6.85
N ILE A 31 13.17 -8.25 -6.36
CA ILE A 31 11.70 -8.19 -6.29
C ILE A 31 11.12 -8.06 -7.70
N TYR A 32 11.72 -7.24 -8.56
CA TYR A 32 11.36 -7.18 -9.98
C TYR A 32 11.57 -8.51 -10.69
N ASP A 33 12.73 -9.15 -10.48
CA ASP A 33 13.06 -10.44 -11.13
C ASP A 33 12.08 -11.55 -10.74
N ALA A 34 11.55 -11.51 -9.51
CA ALA A 34 10.56 -12.47 -9.03
C ALA A 34 9.12 -12.16 -9.49
N LEU A 35 8.84 -10.94 -9.97
CA LEU A 35 7.48 -10.44 -10.16
C LEU A 35 6.68 -11.20 -11.22
N ASP A 36 7.36 -11.80 -12.21
CA ASP A 36 6.72 -12.61 -13.25
C ASP A 36 6.09 -13.89 -12.69
N ALA A 37 6.58 -14.39 -11.53
CA ALA A 37 5.99 -15.52 -10.83
C ALA A 37 4.78 -15.13 -9.96
N ALA A 38 4.57 -13.83 -9.71
CA ALA A 38 3.50 -13.37 -8.84
C ALA A 38 2.12 -13.54 -9.52
N PRO A 39 1.12 -14.09 -8.82
CA PRO A 39 -0.24 -14.21 -9.36
C PRO A 39 -0.81 -12.83 -9.75
N SER A 40 -1.27 -12.69 -10.98
CA SER A 40 -1.96 -11.48 -11.45
C SER A 40 -3.21 -11.17 -10.61
N ALA A 41 -3.86 -12.22 -10.09
CA ALA A 41 -4.95 -12.12 -9.13
C ALA A 41 -4.58 -11.40 -7.82
N ILE A 42 -3.29 -11.18 -7.55
CA ILE A 42 -2.81 -10.27 -6.49
C ILE A 42 -2.24 -9.01 -7.12
N VAL A 43 -1.15 -9.10 -7.88
CA VAL A 43 -0.33 -7.91 -8.21
C VAL A 43 -0.98 -6.96 -9.23
N ASP A 44 -1.96 -7.44 -10.00
CA ASP A 44 -2.72 -6.63 -10.96
C ASP A 44 -4.08 -6.17 -10.42
N ARG A 45 -4.37 -6.43 -9.13
CA ARG A 45 -5.57 -5.92 -8.48
C ARG A 45 -5.52 -4.39 -8.34
N PRO A 46 -6.68 -3.71 -8.48
CA PRO A 46 -6.79 -2.29 -8.18
C PRO A 46 -6.38 -1.96 -6.74
N VAL A 47 -5.66 -0.85 -6.59
CA VAL A 47 -5.23 -0.32 -5.29
C VAL A 47 -5.96 1.01 -5.03
N ALA A 48 -6.76 1.00 -3.96
CA ALA A 48 -7.51 2.17 -3.49
C ALA A 48 -6.68 3.06 -2.56
N LEU A 49 -7.22 4.24 -2.23
CA LEU A 49 -6.64 5.13 -1.24
C LEU A 49 -7.41 5.08 0.10
N ASP A 50 -6.72 5.21 1.24
CA ASP A 50 -7.33 5.22 2.58
C ASP A 50 -8.45 6.26 2.71
N ARG A 51 -8.33 7.41 2.02
CA ARG A 51 -9.38 8.44 1.98
C ARG A 51 -10.67 7.95 1.32
N GLU A 52 -10.57 7.08 0.30
CA GLU A 52 -11.71 6.50 -0.41
C GLU A 52 -12.42 5.49 0.49
N LEU A 53 -11.66 4.63 1.17
CA LEU A 53 -12.23 3.69 2.15
C LEU A 53 -12.83 4.41 3.35
N THR A 54 -12.16 5.44 3.87
CA THR A 54 -12.66 6.23 4.99
C THR A 54 -13.98 6.89 4.61
N ALA A 55 -14.05 7.55 3.45
CA ALA A 55 -15.28 8.15 2.96
C ALA A 55 -16.40 7.12 2.79
N ALA A 56 -16.07 5.93 2.26
CA ALA A 56 -17.05 4.86 2.04
C ALA A 56 -17.55 4.19 3.34
N THR A 57 -16.75 4.20 4.40
CA THR A 57 -17.06 3.47 5.63
C THR A 57 -17.42 4.36 6.81
N PHE A 58 -17.24 5.68 6.72
CA PHE A 58 -17.38 6.60 7.85
C PHE A 58 -18.67 6.44 8.66
N GLY A 59 -19.84 6.47 8.00
CA GLY A 59 -21.15 6.30 8.66
C GLY A 59 -21.44 4.87 9.16
N LEU A 60 -20.61 3.91 8.76
CA LEU A 60 -20.73 2.50 9.10
C LEU A 60 -19.78 2.07 10.23
N ARG A 61 -18.79 2.90 10.57
CA ARG A 61 -17.80 2.60 11.60
C ARG A 61 -18.42 2.60 12.99
N ARG A 62 -17.93 1.71 13.85
CA ARG A 62 -18.12 1.77 15.30
C ARG A 62 -17.00 2.61 15.91
N ARG A 63 -17.26 3.18 17.08
CA ARG A 63 -16.33 4.07 17.80
C ARG A 63 -15.10 3.36 18.37
N ARG A 64 -15.02 2.03 18.25
CA ARG A 64 -13.97 1.21 18.84
C ARG A 64 -12.83 1.05 17.84
N GLU A 65 -11.63 1.40 18.29
CA GLU A 65 -10.36 1.12 17.64
C GLU A 65 -9.60 0.15 18.52
N ASP A 66 -9.39 -1.07 18.03
CA ASP A 66 -8.51 -2.03 18.68
C ASP A 66 -7.19 -2.08 17.91
N ARG A 67 -6.07 -2.14 18.63
CA ARG A 67 -4.74 -2.40 18.05
C ARG A 67 -4.35 -3.84 18.37
N ILE A 68 -4.06 -4.62 17.33
CA ILE A 68 -3.65 -6.02 17.44
C ILE A 68 -2.46 -6.31 16.52
N TYR A 69 -1.76 -7.42 16.74
CA TYR A 69 -0.84 -7.99 15.75
C TYR A 69 -1.52 -9.18 15.10
N ALA A 70 -1.59 -9.18 13.76
CA ALA A 70 -2.27 -10.21 13.01
C ALA A 70 -1.48 -10.63 11.77
N ASP A 71 -1.70 -11.87 11.35
CA ASP A 71 -1.31 -12.30 10.01
C ASP A 71 -2.39 -11.80 9.03
N VAL A 72 -1.96 -11.06 8.02
CA VAL A 72 -2.87 -10.42 7.07
C VAL A 72 -2.65 -11.03 5.69
N PRO A 73 -3.65 -11.73 5.12
CA PRO A 73 -3.52 -12.29 3.78
C PRO A 73 -3.40 -11.16 2.76
N LEU A 74 -2.55 -11.33 1.74
CA LEU A 74 -2.38 -10.30 0.70
C LEU A 74 -3.69 -9.97 -0.02
N THR A 75 -4.63 -10.93 -0.05
CA THR A 75 -5.94 -10.74 -0.65
C THR A 75 -6.83 -9.73 0.09
N ALA A 76 -6.57 -9.47 1.38
CA ALA A 76 -7.26 -8.46 2.18
C ALA A 76 -6.63 -7.06 2.05
N LEU A 77 -5.42 -6.97 1.50
CA LEU A 77 -4.73 -5.70 1.27
C LEU A 77 -5.31 -5.05 0.01
N VAL A 78 -5.91 -3.88 0.18
CA VAL A 78 -6.66 -3.20 -0.90
C VAL A 78 -6.22 -1.78 -1.17
N GLY A 79 -5.34 -1.20 -0.34
CA GLY A 79 -5.03 0.21 -0.49
C GLY A 79 -3.85 0.75 0.29
N LEU A 80 -3.59 2.02 0.02
CA LEU A 80 -2.49 2.81 0.57
C LEU A 80 -3.02 4.14 1.12
N PHE A 81 -2.31 4.72 2.08
CA PHE A 81 -2.60 6.09 2.51
C PHE A 81 -2.34 7.12 1.41
N HIS A 82 -1.26 6.97 0.66
CA HIS A 82 -0.99 7.76 -0.54
C HIS A 82 -0.10 6.98 -1.54
N ARG A 83 -0.07 7.45 -2.79
CA ARG A 83 0.79 6.94 -3.88
C ARG A 83 1.54 8.05 -4.63
N THR A 84 1.96 9.09 -3.91
CA THR A 84 2.57 10.30 -4.50
C THR A 84 3.78 10.07 -5.39
N TRP A 85 4.52 8.97 -5.22
CA TRP A 85 5.66 8.61 -6.09
C TRP A 85 5.24 8.02 -7.44
N ALA A 86 4.00 7.51 -7.54
CA ALA A 86 3.44 6.89 -8.73
C ALA A 86 1.94 7.26 -8.84
N PRO A 87 1.61 8.53 -9.14
CA PRO A 87 0.25 9.06 -9.05
C PRO A 87 -0.74 8.34 -9.98
N ASP A 88 -0.26 7.90 -11.15
CA ASP A 88 -1.04 7.24 -12.19
C ASP A 88 -1.11 5.71 -12.03
N ALA A 89 -0.34 5.13 -11.11
CA ALA A 89 -0.32 3.69 -10.88
C ALA A 89 -1.61 3.23 -10.19
N THR A 90 -2.25 2.22 -10.76
CA THR A 90 -3.55 1.69 -10.30
C THR A 90 -3.46 0.30 -9.69
N THR A 91 -2.33 -0.39 -9.85
CA THR A 91 -2.10 -1.78 -9.39
C THR A 91 -0.84 -1.90 -8.55
N TRP A 92 -0.68 -2.98 -7.79
CA TRP A 92 0.56 -3.22 -7.04
C TRP A 92 1.79 -3.30 -7.95
N ARG A 93 1.65 -3.95 -9.12
CA ARG A 93 2.69 -4.04 -10.15
C ARG A 93 3.13 -2.65 -10.63
N SER A 94 2.18 -1.82 -11.07
CA SER A 94 2.51 -0.46 -11.54
C SER A 94 3.00 0.47 -10.43
N LEU A 95 2.61 0.23 -9.18
CA LEU A 95 3.15 0.96 -8.02
C LEU A 95 4.61 0.57 -7.73
N LEU A 96 4.95 -0.70 -7.93
CA LEU A 96 6.32 -1.20 -7.78
C LEU A 96 7.24 -0.54 -8.82
N ASP A 97 6.80 -0.41 -10.08
CA ASP A 97 7.56 0.22 -11.17
C ASP A 97 8.07 1.64 -10.84
N GLY A 98 7.36 2.38 -9.98
CA GLY A 98 7.74 3.71 -9.52
C GLY A 98 8.69 3.74 -8.32
N LEU A 99 9.11 2.59 -7.77
CA LEU A 99 9.96 2.53 -6.56
C LEU A 99 11.46 2.61 -6.91
N HIS A 100 12.23 3.23 -6.02
CA HIS A 100 13.68 3.40 -6.16
C HIS A 100 14.52 2.58 -5.15
N GLY A 101 13.91 2.03 -4.09
CA GLY A 101 14.58 1.10 -3.17
C GLY A 101 15.83 1.62 -2.44
N ARG A 102 16.04 2.94 -2.36
CA ARG A 102 17.27 3.53 -1.81
C ARG A 102 17.55 3.00 -0.39
N GLY A 103 18.75 2.44 -0.21
CA GLY A 103 19.22 1.91 1.08
C GLY A 103 18.66 0.54 1.45
N TRP A 104 18.04 -0.18 0.51
CA TRP A 104 17.55 -1.54 0.74
C TRP A 104 18.64 -2.57 0.43
N GLY A 105 19.06 -3.31 1.46
CA GLY A 105 20.05 -4.38 1.38
C GLY A 105 19.44 -5.78 1.34
N SER A 106 20.30 -6.80 1.42
CA SER A 106 19.96 -8.22 1.39
C SER A 106 18.92 -8.66 2.42
N GLU A 107 18.83 -7.93 3.52
CA GLU A 107 17.93 -8.15 4.64
C GLU A 107 16.48 -7.70 4.37
N THR A 108 16.25 -6.98 3.27
CA THR A 108 14.92 -6.49 2.90
C THR A 108 13.93 -7.63 2.62
N GLN A 109 14.34 -8.68 1.89
CA GLN A 109 13.48 -9.84 1.64
C GLN A 109 13.18 -10.59 2.95
N ALA A 110 14.21 -10.77 3.78
CA ALA A 110 14.07 -11.43 5.07
C ALA A 110 13.10 -10.70 6.00
N TYR A 111 13.08 -9.35 5.97
CA TYR A 111 12.08 -8.56 6.68
C TYR A 111 10.66 -8.86 6.18
N PHE A 112 10.43 -8.94 4.87
CA PHE A 112 9.07 -9.25 4.36
C PHE A 112 8.61 -10.65 4.74
N GLU A 113 9.54 -11.60 4.77
CA GLU A 113 9.26 -12.99 5.12
C GLU A 113 9.15 -13.21 6.63
N SER A 114 9.62 -12.29 7.48
CA SER A 114 9.59 -12.45 8.94
C SER A 114 8.21 -12.16 9.54
N GLU A 115 8.08 -12.40 10.85
CA GLU A 115 7.07 -11.73 11.64
C GLU A 115 7.46 -10.25 11.75
N ILE A 116 6.59 -9.34 11.31
CA ILE A 116 6.91 -7.91 11.25
C ILE A 116 6.94 -7.31 12.65
N GLY A 117 5.88 -7.49 13.44
CA GLY A 117 5.79 -7.00 14.81
C GLY A 117 6.18 -5.53 14.96
N ASP A 118 7.03 -5.27 15.93
CA ASP A 118 7.66 -3.95 16.15
C ASP A 118 9.02 -3.80 15.44
N SER A 119 9.32 -4.68 14.48
CA SER A 119 10.60 -4.63 13.78
C SER A 119 10.67 -3.40 12.87
N HIS A 120 11.80 -2.72 12.93
CA HIS A 120 12.10 -1.65 11.99
C HIS A 120 12.43 -2.23 10.63
N PHE A 121 12.00 -1.53 9.57
CA PHE A 121 12.42 -1.89 8.22
C PHE A 121 13.92 -1.59 8.06
N PRO A 122 14.71 -2.50 7.47
CA PRO A 122 16.15 -2.36 7.40
C PRO A 122 16.57 -1.43 6.27
N ALA A 123 16.23 -0.15 6.39
CA ALA A 123 16.76 0.91 5.57
C ALA A 123 17.01 2.15 6.44
N PRO A 124 18.11 2.91 6.24
CA PRO A 124 18.51 3.99 7.13
C PRO A 124 17.45 5.09 7.36
N ALA A 125 16.60 5.34 6.37
CA ALA A 125 15.56 6.36 6.42
C ALA A 125 14.19 5.84 6.89
N ALA A 126 14.07 4.53 7.17
CA ALA A 126 12.79 3.95 7.55
C ALA A 126 12.49 4.19 9.03
N ALA A 127 11.43 4.96 9.29
CA ALA A 127 10.92 5.18 10.63
C ALA A 127 9.75 4.24 10.91
N TYR A 128 9.68 3.78 12.18
CA TYR A 128 8.59 2.99 12.76
C TYR A 128 8.35 1.59 12.13
N PRO A 129 7.71 0.68 12.89
CA PRO A 129 7.17 -0.56 12.34
C PRO A 129 6.08 -0.32 11.30
N LEU A 130 5.75 -1.34 10.51
CA LEU A 130 4.66 -1.26 9.54
C LEU A 130 3.31 -1.32 10.25
N ILE A 131 2.42 -0.39 9.89
CA ILE A 131 1.10 -0.24 10.48
C ILE A 131 0.06 -0.30 9.37
N LEU A 132 -0.98 -1.09 9.61
CA LEU A 132 -2.14 -1.23 8.73
C LEU A 132 -3.42 -0.79 9.44
N ARG A 133 -4.43 -0.42 8.65
CA ARG A 133 -5.81 -0.19 9.13
C ARG A 133 -6.76 -1.15 8.46
N ALA A 134 -7.68 -1.73 9.23
CA ALA A 134 -8.75 -2.57 8.72
C ALA A 134 -10.11 -1.88 8.85
N TYR A 135 -10.91 -1.91 7.78
CA TYR A 135 -12.30 -1.49 7.76
C TYR A 135 -13.17 -2.66 7.30
N GLY A 136 -13.81 -3.37 8.23
CA GLY A 136 -14.69 -4.50 7.89
C GLY A 136 -14.01 -5.60 7.06
N GLY A 137 -12.69 -5.80 7.23
CA GLY A 137 -11.88 -6.77 6.49
C GLY A 137 -11.08 -6.19 5.32
N ALA A 138 -11.39 -4.98 4.85
CA ALA A 138 -10.57 -4.27 3.87
C ALA A 138 -9.38 -3.61 4.56
N VAL A 139 -8.15 -3.97 4.17
CA VAL A 139 -6.93 -3.52 4.85
C VAL A 139 -6.11 -2.57 3.99
N VAL A 140 -5.64 -1.47 4.60
CA VAL A 140 -4.81 -0.46 3.95
C VAL A 140 -3.53 -0.20 4.73
N CYS A 141 -2.47 0.14 4.00
CA CYS A 141 -1.20 0.55 4.59
C CYS A 141 -1.18 2.04 4.90
N VAL A 142 -0.79 2.40 6.13
CA VAL A 142 -0.81 3.80 6.59
C VAL A 142 0.55 4.45 6.74
N ASN A 143 1.63 3.65 6.73
CA ASN A 143 2.99 4.15 6.72
C ASN A 143 3.93 3.24 5.91
N GLY A 144 5.04 3.78 5.41
CA GLY A 144 6.02 2.97 4.69
C GLY A 144 5.46 2.32 3.41
N MET A 145 4.65 3.05 2.63
CA MET A 145 3.96 2.49 1.47
C MET A 145 4.93 1.89 0.43
N HIS A 146 6.16 2.42 0.30
CA HIS A 146 7.19 1.81 -0.54
C HIS A 146 7.55 0.38 -0.10
N ARG A 147 7.88 0.19 1.19
CA ARG A 147 8.20 -1.16 1.72
C ARG A 147 6.98 -2.08 1.65
N PHE A 148 5.78 -1.52 1.84
CA PHE A 148 4.55 -2.30 1.77
C PHE A 148 4.28 -2.82 0.35
N VAL A 149 4.33 -1.97 -0.68
CA VAL A 149 4.16 -2.38 -2.08
C VAL A 149 5.18 -3.44 -2.47
N ALA A 150 6.46 -3.22 -2.14
CA ALA A 150 7.51 -4.19 -2.40
C ALA A 150 7.27 -5.52 -1.67
N GLY A 151 6.82 -5.48 -0.41
CA GLY A 151 6.47 -6.66 0.37
C GLY A 151 5.29 -7.43 -0.23
N VAL A 152 4.23 -6.74 -0.69
CA VAL A 152 3.09 -7.39 -1.38
C VAL A 152 3.58 -8.14 -2.62
N CYS A 153 4.34 -7.46 -3.48
CA CYS A 153 4.86 -8.06 -4.72
C CYS A 153 5.81 -9.22 -4.45
N TRP A 154 6.74 -9.06 -3.51
CA TRP A 154 7.69 -10.11 -3.13
C TRP A 154 6.97 -11.34 -2.58
N LEU A 155 6.12 -11.17 -1.57
CA LEU A 155 5.41 -12.28 -0.93
C LEU A 155 4.46 -12.98 -1.90
N ALA A 156 3.79 -12.24 -2.78
CA ALA A 156 2.95 -12.82 -3.84
C ALA A 156 3.77 -13.70 -4.79
N ALA A 157 4.97 -13.26 -5.19
CA ALA A 157 5.87 -14.04 -6.03
C ALA A 157 6.38 -15.31 -5.33
N GLN A 158 6.69 -15.23 -4.04
CA GLN A 158 7.27 -16.36 -3.30
C GLN A 158 6.23 -17.39 -2.82
N GLN A 159 5.04 -16.94 -2.45
CA GLN A 159 4.06 -17.75 -1.71
C GLN A 159 2.72 -17.90 -2.44
N GLY A 160 2.53 -17.18 -3.55
CA GLY A 160 1.31 -17.27 -4.35
C GLY A 160 0.10 -16.63 -3.67
N VAL A 161 -1.08 -17.20 -3.92
CA VAL A 161 -2.37 -16.61 -3.52
C VAL A 161 -2.63 -16.64 -2.00
N GLU A 162 -2.01 -17.58 -1.30
CA GLU A 162 -2.11 -17.75 0.16
C GLU A 162 -1.08 -16.90 0.93
N ALA A 163 -0.32 -16.06 0.22
CA ALA A 163 0.68 -15.19 0.81
C ALA A 163 0.08 -14.28 1.89
N GLN A 164 0.86 -14.03 2.94
CA GLN A 164 0.46 -13.19 4.06
C GLN A 164 1.62 -12.36 4.61
N MET A 165 1.31 -11.17 5.09
CA MET A 165 2.22 -10.41 5.95
C MET A 165 2.00 -10.84 7.40
N ARG A 166 3.05 -11.34 8.06
CA ARG A 166 2.91 -11.97 9.38
C ARG A 166 3.07 -10.98 10.52
N LYS A 167 2.24 -11.12 11.56
CA LYS A 167 2.27 -10.32 12.80
C LYS A 167 2.42 -8.81 12.56
N VAL A 168 1.71 -8.25 11.59
CA VAL A 168 1.74 -6.80 11.36
C VAL A 168 0.80 -6.11 12.35
N GLU A 169 1.17 -4.92 12.82
CA GLU A 169 0.26 -4.07 13.59
C GLU A 169 -0.95 -3.67 12.76
N LEU A 170 -2.15 -3.98 13.28
CA LEU A 170 -3.43 -3.70 12.66
C LEU A 170 -4.30 -2.86 13.59
N GLN A 171 -4.67 -1.67 13.12
CA GLN A 171 -5.68 -0.81 13.71
C GLN A 171 -7.05 -1.20 13.15
N VAL A 172 -7.91 -1.80 13.96
CA VAL A 172 -9.19 -2.35 13.53
C VAL A 172 -10.31 -1.35 13.76
N TYR A 173 -10.96 -0.96 12.67
CA TYR A 173 -12.20 -0.21 12.67
C TYR A 173 -13.36 -1.11 12.30
N ASP A 174 -14.13 -1.47 13.32
CA ASP A 174 -15.34 -2.25 13.15
C ASP A 174 -16.35 -1.53 12.25
N VAL A 175 -16.87 -2.24 11.25
CA VAL A 175 -17.97 -1.80 10.40
C VAL A 175 -19.25 -2.54 10.82
N LYS A 176 -20.40 -1.86 10.81
CA LYS A 176 -21.70 -2.48 11.12
C LYS A 176 -21.92 -3.71 10.23
N ARG A 177 -22.03 -4.90 10.84
CA ARG A 177 -22.22 -6.18 10.13
C ARG A 177 -23.40 -6.18 9.15
N ALA A 178 -24.49 -5.48 9.49
CA ALA A 178 -25.64 -5.33 8.60
C ALA A 178 -25.26 -4.63 7.29
N ALA A 179 -24.41 -3.59 7.34
CA ALA A 179 -23.96 -2.90 6.14
C ALA A 179 -23.04 -3.79 5.28
N VAL A 180 -22.14 -4.56 5.92
CA VAL A 180 -21.32 -5.56 5.22
C VAL A 180 -22.19 -6.61 4.53
N THR A 181 -23.24 -7.07 5.20
CA THR A 181 -24.18 -8.06 4.64
C THR A 181 -24.85 -7.52 3.39
N VAL A 182 -25.39 -6.30 3.44
CA VAL A 182 -26.00 -5.64 2.26
C VAL A 182 -24.99 -5.50 1.12
N MET A 183 -23.74 -5.13 1.41
CA MET A 183 -22.69 -5.00 0.39
C MET A 183 -22.36 -6.35 -0.26
N VAL A 184 -22.21 -7.41 0.53
CA VAL A 184 -21.92 -8.76 0.05
C VAL A 184 -23.09 -9.31 -0.78
N GLU A 185 -24.33 -9.10 -0.34
CA GLU A 185 -25.53 -9.53 -1.07
C GLU A 185 -25.66 -8.80 -2.42
N ALA A 186 -25.44 -7.48 -2.44
CA ALA A 186 -25.42 -6.69 -3.67
C ALA A 186 -24.35 -7.19 -4.64
N GLN A 187 -23.13 -7.42 -4.15
CA GLN A 187 -22.05 -7.98 -4.96
C GLN A 187 -22.40 -9.38 -5.50
N GLY A 188 -23.05 -10.22 -4.70
CA GLY A 188 -23.54 -11.54 -5.12
C GLY A 188 -24.60 -11.48 -6.23
N ARG A 189 -25.32 -10.36 -6.37
CA ARG A 189 -26.25 -10.08 -7.48
C ARG A 189 -25.57 -9.41 -8.69
N GLY A 190 -24.26 -9.15 -8.62
CA GLY A 190 -23.53 -8.41 -9.64
C GLY A 190 -23.77 -6.90 -9.61
N GLU A 191 -24.29 -6.37 -8.49
CA GLU A 191 -24.53 -4.94 -8.28
C GLU A 191 -23.29 -4.26 -7.71
N THR A 192 -23.13 -2.97 -8.01
CA THR A 192 -22.08 -2.13 -7.43
C THR A 192 -22.68 -1.25 -6.33
N VAL A 193 -22.04 -1.25 -5.15
CA VAL A 193 -22.41 -0.35 -4.06
C VAL A 193 -21.57 0.91 -4.12
N TYR A 194 -22.22 2.06 -4.19
CA TYR A 194 -21.58 3.36 -4.11
C TYR A 194 -21.82 3.98 -2.74
N ALA A 195 -20.77 4.52 -2.14
CA ALA A 195 -20.93 5.38 -0.99
C ALA A 195 -21.55 6.71 -1.44
N ALA A 196 -22.80 6.96 -1.08
CA ALA A 196 -23.39 8.28 -1.26
C ALA A 196 -22.80 9.22 -0.20
N PHE A 197 -22.01 10.21 -0.64
CA PHE A 197 -21.60 11.31 0.22
C PHE A 197 -22.82 12.18 0.49
N ASN A 198 -23.44 12.00 1.65
CA ASN A 198 -24.48 12.93 2.11
C ASN A 198 -23.82 14.05 2.91
N ALA A 199 -23.54 15.17 2.23
CA ALA A 199 -23.00 16.37 2.85
C ALA A 199 -23.85 16.89 4.04
N ASN A 200 -25.14 16.55 4.06
CA ASN A 200 -26.11 17.04 5.03
C ASN A 200 -26.42 16.03 6.15
N CYS A 201 -25.84 14.81 6.12
CA CYS A 201 -26.21 13.72 7.04
C CYS A 201 -27.73 13.45 7.09
N GLU A 202 -28.48 13.79 6.04
CA GLU A 202 -29.92 13.55 5.98
C GLU A 202 -30.18 12.05 5.77
N THR A 203 -30.88 11.44 6.73
CA THR A 203 -31.27 10.04 6.61
C THR A 203 -32.22 9.92 5.41
N VAL A 204 -31.81 9.22 4.36
CA VAL A 204 -32.72 8.86 3.26
C VAL A 204 -33.62 7.75 3.82
N SER A 205 -34.87 8.12 4.12
CA SER A 205 -35.94 7.21 4.54
C SER A 205 -36.58 6.52 3.35
#